data_AF-W5YJL6-F1
#
_entry.id   AF-W5YJL6-F1
#
_cell.length_a   1.000
_cell.length_b   1.000
_cell.length_c   1.000
_cell.angle_alpha   90.00
_cell.angle_beta   90.00
_cell.angle_gamma   90.00
#
_symmetry.space_group_name_H-M   'P 1'
#
loop_
_entity.id
_entity.type
_entity.pdbx_description
1 polymer ?
#
loop_
_entity_poly.entity_id
_entity_poly.type
_entity_poly.pdbx_seq_one_letter_code
_entity_poly.pdbx_strand_id
1 'polypeptide(L)'
;MTDWDSDNNPDWGDKPVGQESKDQEGGAKPKAGRKTPNLPPETGRDWKLIEKLVMSLQSEQRRSRRWGIFFKFLTFGYLFLLLFMLKFPLGDTIDSATGKHTALVEINGPIAADELASADNIVGALRTAFEEKNAVAVLLRINSPGGSPVQSGYVYDEIKRLREEYPEKKVYAVISDVGASGAYYIASAADEIYANRASLVGSIGVVAGGFGFTGVMEKLGVERRLYTAGDNKAFLDPFSPEQKEEVVFWQSVLENTHKQFIEAVKAGRGDRLADDERLFSGLIWSGEQAQELGLIDGLGSSSFVARQIVGQEDLVDYSRRKSPLQDIVDQLGVAFGEGFAGQMLESRLELR
;
A
#
# COMPACT_ATOMS: atom_id res chain seq x y z
N MET A 1 -29.84 5.46 39.48
CA MET A 1 -30.65 5.55 38.24
C MET A 1 -29.74 5.04 37.13
N THR A 2 -29.68 3.72 36.98
CA THR A 2 -30.53 2.85 36.13
C THR A 2 -29.97 2.75 34.72
N ASP A 3 -29.32 1.61 34.49
CA ASP A 3 -29.30 0.73 33.32
C ASP A 3 -29.62 1.36 31.97
N TRP A 4 -28.61 1.28 31.09
CA TRP A 4 -28.72 1.52 29.65
C TRP A 4 -28.60 0.17 28.94
N ASP A 5 -29.69 -0.25 28.30
CA ASP A 5 -29.66 -1.23 27.23
C ASP A 5 -30.79 -0.96 26.24
N SER A 6 -30.56 -1.40 25.00
CA SER A 6 -31.48 -1.56 23.87
C SER A 6 -31.79 -0.36 22.95
N ASP A 7 -31.35 -0.56 21.70
CA ASP A 7 -32.07 -0.42 20.43
C ASP A 7 -32.56 0.95 19.97
N ASN A 8 -31.88 1.50 18.96
CA ASN A 8 -32.42 2.49 18.05
C ASN A 8 -32.18 2.07 16.59
N ASN A 9 -33.28 1.74 15.91
CA ASN A 9 -33.40 1.73 14.46
C ASN A 9 -34.15 3.00 14.03
N PRO A 10 -33.66 3.82 13.08
CA PRO A 10 -34.44 4.91 12.53
C PRO A 10 -35.06 4.61 11.16
N ASP A 11 -36.20 5.26 11.00
CA ASP A 11 -37.25 5.13 10.02
C ASP A 11 -37.09 6.17 8.89
N TRP A 12 -37.92 6.01 7.85
CA TRP A 12 -38.37 6.97 6.84
C TRP A 12 -37.58 7.14 5.53
N GLY A 13 -38.08 6.45 4.51
CA GLY A 13 -37.96 6.83 3.10
C GLY A 13 -39.22 7.58 2.61
N ASP A 14 -38.98 8.65 1.87
CA ASP A 14 -39.97 9.58 1.31
C ASP A 14 -40.76 9.03 0.10
N LYS A 15 -41.99 9.53 -0.03
CA LYS A 15 -42.96 9.28 -1.12
C LYS A 15 -42.58 9.98 -2.43
N PRO A 16 -43.25 9.64 -3.55
CA PRO A 16 -44.08 10.69 -4.16
C PRO A 16 -45.49 10.26 -4.62
N VAL A 17 -46.39 11.23 -4.42
CA VAL A 17 -47.62 11.70 -5.10
C VAL A 17 -48.21 10.87 -6.26
N GLY A 18 -49.54 10.70 -6.23
CA GLY A 18 -50.36 10.08 -7.29
C GLY A 18 -51.36 11.02 -7.97
N GLN A 19 -52.10 10.46 -8.94
CA GLN A 19 -53.33 10.89 -9.63
C GLN A 19 -53.81 9.62 -10.38
N GLU A 20 -55.06 9.20 -10.56
CA GLU A 20 -56.47 9.64 -10.35
C GLU A 20 -57.29 8.32 -10.38
N SER A 21 -58.19 8.02 -9.43
CA SER A 21 -59.66 8.21 -9.48
C SER A 21 -60.34 7.68 -10.76
N LYS A 22 -61.46 6.95 -10.78
CA LYS A 22 -62.42 6.53 -9.75
C LYS A 22 -63.51 5.68 -10.44
N ASP A 23 -64.27 4.98 -9.61
CA ASP A 23 -65.70 4.64 -9.75
C ASP A 23 -66.14 3.23 -10.19
N GLN A 24 -66.78 2.61 -9.19
CA GLN A 24 -67.48 1.33 -9.13
C GLN A 24 -68.95 1.48 -9.56
N GLU A 25 -69.52 0.33 -9.96
CA GLU A 25 -70.89 -0.19 -9.69
C GLU A 25 -72.06 0.81 -9.74
N GLY A 26 -73.10 0.64 -10.55
CA GLY A 26 -73.92 -0.56 -10.74
C GLY A 26 -75.39 -0.16 -10.54
N GLY A 27 -76.29 -0.52 -11.46
CA GLY A 27 -77.71 -0.14 -11.31
C GLY A 27 -78.66 -0.64 -12.41
N ALA A 28 -79.36 -1.73 -12.10
CA ALA A 28 -80.73 -2.12 -12.52
C ALA A 28 -81.12 -2.35 -14.00
N LYS A 29 -81.68 -3.55 -14.23
CA LYS A 29 -82.47 -4.08 -15.38
C LYS A 29 -83.77 -3.26 -15.65
N PRO A 30 -84.63 -3.52 -16.69
CA PRO A 30 -84.73 -4.67 -17.60
C PRO A 30 -85.13 -4.45 -19.10
N LYS A 31 -84.93 -5.52 -19.88
CA LYS A 31 -85.74 -6.10 -20.99
C LYS A 31 -86.22 -5.21 -22.16
N ALA A 32 -85.75 -5.53 -23.37
CA ALA A 32 -86.46 -6.36 -24.37
C ALA A 32 -86.12 -5.96 -25.82
N GLY A 33 -85.82 -6.95 -26.66
CA GLY A 33 -86.33 -6.96 -28.03
C GLY A 33 -85.36 -6.72 -29.20
N ARG A 34 -84.94 -7.85 -29.78
CA ARG A 34 -84.83 -8.15 -31.23
C ARG A 34 -83.52 -7.90 -31.99
N LYS A 35 -82.98 -9.07 -32.37
CA LYS A 35 -82.60 -9.52 -33.73
C LYS A 35 -81.20 -9.12 -34.22
N THR A 36 -80.31 -10.07 -34.03
CA THR A 36 -79.05 -10.32 -34.74
C THR A 36 -79.19 -10.28 -36.27
N PRO A 37 -78.23 -9.66 -36.99
CA PRO A 37 -77.89 -10.04 -38.35
C PRO A 37 -76.95 -11.26 -38.34
N ASN A 38 -77.16 -12.19 -39.27
CA ASN A 38 -76.38 -13.40 -39.50
C ASN A 38 -74.88 -13.12 -39.68
N LEU A 39 -74.04 -13.70 -38.83
CA LEU A 39 -72.65 -14.02 -39.14
C LEU A 39 -72.57 -15.55 -39.37
N PRO A 40 -71.85 -16.02 -40.40
CA PRO A 40 -71.70 -17.47 -40.65
C PRO A 40 -71.01 -18.14 -39.45
N PRO A 41 -71.23 -19.46 -39.23
CA PRO A 41 -70.80 -20.13 -38.01
C PRO A 41 -69.28 -20.05 -37.87
N GLU A 42 -68.82 -19.46 -36.77
CA GLU A 42 -67.41 -19.46 -36.40
C GLU A 42 -66.90 -20.90 -36.35
N THR A 43 -66.06 -21.22 -37.31
CA THR A 43 -65.36 -22.49 -37.38
C THR A 43 -64.38 -22.56 -36.22
N GLY A 44 -64.60 -23.46 -35.26
CA GLY A 44 -63.64 -23.76 -34.18
C GLY A 44 -62.24 -24.21 -34.65
N ARG A 45 -62.01 -24.27 -35.97
CA ARG A 45 -60.70 -24.40 -36.61
C ARG A 45 -59.93 -23.08 -36.63
N ASP A 46 -60.60 -21.94 -36.86
CA ASP A 46 -59.93 -20.64 -36.99
C ASP A 46 -59.45 -20.13 -35.63
N TRP A 47 -60.25 -20.32 -34.58
CA TRP A 47 -59.83 -20.04 -33.21
C TRP A 47 -58.64 -20.90 -32.78
N LYS A 48 -58.64 -22.19 -33.14
CA LYS A 48 -57.50 -23.10 -32.90
C LYS A 48 -56.24 -22.70 -33.67
N LEU A 49 -56.38 -22.16 -34.88
CA LEU A 49 -55.24 -21.69 -35.67
C LEU A 49 -54.67 -20.39 -35.09
N ILE A 50 -55.53 -19.46 -34.67
CA ILE A 50 -55.12 -18.22 -33.99
C ILE A 50 -54.46 -18.55 -32.65
N GLU A 51 -55.06 -19.43 -31.84
CA GLU A 51 -54.48 -19.90 -30.57
C GLU A 51 -53.12 -20.56 -30.79
N LYS A 52 -53.00 -21.42 -31.81
CA LYS A 52 -51.74 -22.10 -32.12
C LYS A 52 -50.67 -21.13 -32.63
N LEU A 53 -51.04 -20.11 -33.41
CA LEU A 53 -50.14 -19.04 -33.86
C LEU A 53 -49.70 -18.15 -32.69
N VAL A 54 -50.62 -17.77 -31.80
CA VAL A 54 -50.30 -16.97 -30.61
C VAL A 54 -49.40 -17.76 -29.65
N MET A 55 -49.71 -19.03 -29.41
CA MET A 55 -48.88 -19.94 -28.60
C MET A 55 -47.51 -20.19 -29.25
N SER A 56 -47.44 -20.35 -30.57
CA SER A 56 -46.16 -20.54 -31.27
C SER A 56 -45.30 -19.28 -31.22
N LEU A 57 -45.89 -18.10 -31.43
CA LEU A 57 -45.20 -16.80 -31.30
C LEU A 57 -44.72 -16.55 -29.86
N GLN A 58 -45.53 -16.91 -28.86
CA GLN A 58 -45.14 -16.77 -27.46
C GLN A 58 -44.01 -17.74 -27.08
N SER A 59 -44.00 -18.95 -27.65
CA SER A 59 -42.91 -19.91 -27.46
C SER A 59 -41.60 -19.45 -28.11
N GLU A 60 -41.69 -18.77 -29.26
CA GLU A 60 -40.56 -18.23 -30.01
C GLU A 60 -39.95 -17.01 -29.32
N GLN A 61 -40.78 -16.11 -28.77
CA GLN A 61 -40.29 -14.99 -27.95
C GLN A 61 -39.58 -15.47 -26.67
N ARG A 62 -40.09 -16.51 -25.99
CA ARG A 62 -39.41 -17.07 -24.80
C ARG A 62 -38.07 -17.69 -25.18
N ARG A 63 -37.99 -18.39 -26.30
CA ARG A 63 -36.74 -18.98 -26.81
C ARG A 63 -35.74 -17.89 -27.16
N SER A 64 -36.13 -16.88 -27.94
CA SER A 64 -35.27 -15.74 -28.30
C SER A 64 -34.74 -15.00 -27.07
N ARG A 65 -35.60 -14.72 -26.07
CA ARG A 65 -35.18 -14.09 -24.81
C ARG A 65 -34.16 -14.95 -24.05
N ARG A 66 -34.38 -16.27 -23.96
CA ARG A 66 -33.46 -17.20 -23.29
C ARG A 66 -32.11 -17.27 -24.00
N TRP A 67 -32.11 -17.27 -25.34
CA TRP A 67 -30.88 -17.25 -26.13
C TRP A 67 -30.14 -15.91 -26.00
N GLY A 68 -30.85 -14.78 -25.99
CA GLY A 68 -30.24 -13.48 -25.73
C GLY A 68 -29.64 -13.37 -24.33
N ILE A 69 -30.30 -13.93 -23.31
CA ILE A 69 -29.78 -14.01 -21.94
C ILE A 69 -28.54 -14.94 -21.89
N PHE A 70 -28.61 -16.10 -22.53
CA PHE A 70 -27.49 -17.05 -22.61
C PHE A 70 -26.25 -16.42 -23.26
N PHE A 71 -26.39 -15.78 -24.43
CA PHE A 71 -25.27 -15.11 -25.09
C PHE A 71 -24.74 -13.94 -24.26
N LYS A 72 -25.59 -13.17 -23.57
CA LYS A 72 -25.10 -12.13 -22.65
C LYS A 72 -24.27 -12.72 -21.51
N PHE A 73 -24.75 -13.79 -20.86
CA PHE A 73 -23.97 -14.47 -19.82
C PHE A 73 -22.67 -15.07 -20.35
N LEU A 74 -22.68 -15.61 -21.57
CA LEU A 74 -21.48 -16.12 -22.23
C LEU A 74 -20.48 -14.99 -22.51
N THR A 75 -20.95 -13.84 -23.02
CA THR A 75 -20.11 -12.66 -23.26
C THR A 75 -19.56 -12.09 -21.95
N PHE A 76 -20.40 -11.95 -20.91
CA PHE A 76 -19.93 -11.49 -19.59
C PHE A 76 -18.97 -12.49 -18.95
N GLY A 77 -19.21 -13.79 -19.09
CA GLY A 77 -18.31 -14.85 -18.63
C GLY A 77 -16.97 -14.81 -19.37
N TYR A 78 -17.00 -14.63 -20.70
CA TYR A 78 -15.79 -14.45 -21.51
C TYR A 78 -15.03 -13.18 -21.12
N LEU A 79 -15.71 -12.05 -20.95
CA LEU A 79 -15.09 -10.80 -20.50
C LEU A 79 -14.50 -10.94 -19.10
N PHE A 80 -15.21 -11.62 -18.19
CA PHE A 80 -14.70 -11.88 -16.83
C PHE A 80 -13.48 -12.79 -16.86
N LEU A 81 -13.47 -13.81 -17.72
CA LEU A 81 -12.32 -14.71 -17.90
C LEU A 81 -11.14 -13.98 -18.55
N LEU A 82 -11.39 -13.13 -19.54
CA LEU A 82 -10.38 -12.26 -20.16
C LEU A 82 -9.78 -11.30 -19.14
N LEU A 83 -10.61 -10.68 -18.30
CA LEU A 83 -10.19 -9.73 -17.27
C LEU A 83 -9.45 -10.46 -16.13
N PHE A 84 -9.89 -11.68 -15.79
CA PHE A 84 -9.18 -12.58 -14.89
C PHE A 84 -7.80 -12.96 -15.45
N MET A 85 -7.71 -13.31 -16.73
CA MET A 85 -6.43 -13.65 -17.38
C MET A 85 -5.48 -12.45 -17.48
N LEU A 86 -6.02 -11.22 -17.65
CA LEU A 86 -5.26 -9.97 -17.60
C LEU A 86 -4.77 -9.62 -16.18
N LYS A 87 -5.55 -9.98 -15.15
CA LYS A 87 -5.23 -9.70 -13.73
C LYS A 87 -4.39 -10.80 -13.08
N PHE A 88 -4.46 -12.02 -13.59
CA PHE A 88 -3.73 -13.19 -13.12
C PHE A 88 -3.02 -13.85 -14.30
N PRO A 89 -1.86 -13.32 -14.73
CA PRO A 89 -1.06 -13.98 -15.75
C PRO A 89 -0.66 -15.37 -15.23
N LEU A 90 -1.17 -16.42 -15.88
CA LEU A 90 -0.87 -17.83 -15.58
C LEU A 90 0.60 -18.23 -15.90
N GLY A 91 1.46 -17.27 -16.26
CA GLY A 91 2.77 -17.54 -16.88
C GLY A 91 3.94 -17.73 -15.92
N ASP A 92 3.95 -17.12 -14.73
CA ASP A 92 5.16 -17.08 -13.87
C ASP A 92 4.93 -17.51 -12.41
N THR A 93 3.71 -17.92 -12.04
CA THR A 93 3.32 -18.07 -10.63
C THR A 93 3.24 -19.51 -10.11
N ILE A 94 3.40 -20.52 -10.97
CA ILE A 94 3.24 -21.93 -10.57
C ILE A 94 4.57 -22.63 -10.23
N ASP A 95 5.68 -22.25 -10.87
CA ASP A 95 6.99 -22.88 -10.57
C ASP A 95 7.74 -22.20 -9.42
N SER A 96 7.54 -20.90 -9.21
CA SER A 96 8.25 -20.11 -8.19
C SER A 96 7.81 -20.41 -6.75
N ALA A 97 6.66 -21.06 -6.54
CA ALA A 97 6.10 -21.34 -5.21
C ALA A 97 6.37 -22.76 -4.67
N THR A 98 6.98 -23.66 -5.44
CA THR A 98 7.17 -25.07 -5.01
C THR A 98 8.62 -25.51 -4.86
N GLY A 99 9.58 -24.75 -5.39
CA GLY A 99 11.01 -25.02 -5.28
C GLY A 99 11.70 -24.33 -4.11
N LYS A 100 12.90 -24.82 -3.76
CA LYS A 100 13.83 -24.08 -2.90
C LYS A 100 14.19 -22.74 -3.56
N HIS A 101 14.23 -21.68 -2.77
CA HIS A 101 14.45 -20.33 -3.31
C HIS A 101 15.11 -19.41 -2.27
N THR A 102 15.51 -18.21 -2.70
CA THR A 102 15.94 -17.12 -1.82
C THR A 102 14.74 -16.20 -1.56
N ALA A 103 14.35 -16.02 -0.30
CA ALA A 103 13.23 -15.16 0.07
C ALA A 103 13.68 -13.69 0.05
N LEU A 104 13.04 -12.88 -0.80
CA LEU A 104 13.34 -11.47 -0.99
C LEU A 104 12.40 -10.59 -0.16
N VAL A 105 12.96 -9.63 0.57
CA VAL A 105 12.22 -8.57 1.27
C VAL A 105 12.76 -7.22 0.82
N GLU A 106 11.90 -6.40 0.23
CA GLU A 106 12.18 -5.03 -0.22
C GLU A 106 12.09 -4.04 0.93
N ILE A 107 13.07 -3.15 1.00
CA ILE A 107 13.06 -1.96 1.85
C ILE A 107 13.33 -0.77 0.94
N ASN A 108 12.26 -0.17 0.41
CA ASN A 108 12.33 0.91 -0.57
C ASN A 108 11.70 2.19 -0.02
N GLY A 109 12.43 3.30 -0.14
CA GLY A 109 11.98 4.63 0.26
C GLY A 109 12.22 4.94 1.74
N PRO A 110 11.68 6.06 2.25
CA PRO A 110 11.84 6.45 3.64
C PRO A 110 11.24 5.43 4.62
N ILE A 111 11.94 5.19 5.72
CA ILE A 111 11.50 4.28 6.78
C ILE A 111 10.67 5.05 7.80
N ALA A 112 9.34 4.91 7.76
CA ALA A 112 8.42 5.57 8.69
C ALA A 112 7.17 4.71 8.93
N ALA A 113 6.40 5.01 9.98
CA ALA A 113 5.26 4.18 10.39
C ALA A 113 4.13 4.15 9.35
N ASP A 114 3.98 5.23 8.59
CA ASP A 114 2.97 5.46 7.57
C ASP A 114 3.45 5.17 6.13
N GLU A 115 4.72 4.76 5.99
CA GLU A 115 5.32 4.42 4.70
C GLU A 115 5.24 2.92 4.40
N LEU A 116 5.48 2.56 3.14
CA LEU A 116 5.59 1.15 2.75
C LEU A 116 6.72 0.44 3.50
N ALA A 117 7.86 1.12 3.68
CA ALA A 117 8.99 0.65 4.46
C ALA A 117 8.81 0.90 5.98
N SER A 118 7.62 0.61 6.51
CA SER A 118 7.36 0.60 7.96
C SER A 118 7.84 -0.68 8.62
N ALA A 119 8.12 -0.60 9.91
CA ALA A 119 8.52 -1.75 10.72
C ALA A 119 7.45 -2.84 10.68
N ASP A 120 6.17 -2.52 10.78
CA ASP A 120 5.09 -3.52 10.76
C ASP A 120 5.08 -4.31 9.43
N ASN A 121 5.26 -3.63 8.31
CA ASN A 121 5.31 -4.27 6.99
C ASN A 121 6.56 -5.13 6.82
N ILE A 122 7.74 -4.58 7.17
CA ILE A 122 9.02 -5.27 7.00
C ILE A 122 9.10 -6.47 7.96
N VAL A 123 8.78 -6.29 9.24
CA VAL A 123 8.75 -7.38 10.24
C VAL A 123 7.75 -8.47 9.84
N GLY A 124 6.56 -8.10 9.36
CA GLY A 124 5.58 -9.05 8.87
C GLY A 124 6.10 -9.88 7.69
N ALA A 125 6.79 -9.25 6.74
CA ALA A 125 7.43 -9.92 5.61
C ALA A 125 8.59 -10.83 6.05
N LEU A 126 9.44 -10.36 6.97
CA LEU A 126 10.55 -11.14 7.53
C LEU A 126 10.04 -12.40 8.21
N ARG A 127 9.03 -12.30 9.08
CA ARG A 127 8.44 -13.48 9.75
C ARG A 127 7.97 -14.51 8.73
N THR A 128 7.25 -14.06 7.70
CA THR A 128 6.75 -14.97 6.65
C THR A 128 7.90 -15.64 5.88
N ALA A 129 8.95 -14.89 5.54
CA ALA A 129 10.13 -15.42 4.86
C ALA A 129 10.91 -16.44 5.72
N PHE A 130 11.03 -16.17 7.03
CA PHE A 130 11.69 -17.06 7.97
C PHE A 130 10.86 -18.32 8.30
N GLU A 131 9.54 -18.23 8.30
CA GLU A 131 8.65 -19.38 8.52
C GLU A 131 8.54 -20.30 7.29
N GLU A 132 8.78 -19.79 6.07
CA GLU A 132 8.64 -20.57 4.83
C GLU A 132 9.68 -21.69 4.71
N LYS A 133 9.25 -22.94 4.62
CA LYS A 133 10.14 -24.11 4.62
C LYS A 133 11.05 -24.20 3.39
N ASN A 134 10.60 -23.67 2.25
CA ASN A 134 11.37 -23.71 1.01
C ASN A 134 12.35 -22.53 0.85
N ALA A 135 12.24 -21.51 1.70
CA ALA A 135 13.19 -20.40 1.72
C ALA A 135 14.52 -20.84 2.35
N VAL A 136 15.59 -20.87 1.54
CA VAL A 136 16.93 -21.31 1.97
C VAL A 136 17.69 -20.19 2.70
N ALA A 137 17.46 -18.94 2.30
CA ALA A 137 18.01 -17.75 2.92
C ALA A 137 17.03 -16.59 2.77
N VAL A 138 17.23 -15.54 3.56
CA VAL A 138 16.50 -14.28 3.45
C VAL A 138 17.43 -13.21 2.88
N LEU A 139 16.97 -12.48 1.87
CA LEU A 139 17.69 -11.39 1.23
C LEU A 139 16.91 -10.10 1.38
N LEU A 140 17.49 -9.11 2.06
CA LEU A 140 16.97 -7.75 2.17
C LEU A 140 17.49 -6.94 0.98
N ARG A 141 16.62 -6.53 0.07
CA ARG A 141 17.00 -5.57 -0.98
C ARG A 141 16.67 -4.17 -0.51
N ILE A 142 17.71 -3.38 -0.25
CA ILE A 142 17.61 -2.08 0.39
C ILE A 142 17.85 -0.99 -0.65
N ASN A 143 16.88 -0.08 -0.79
CA ASN A 143 17.02 1.18 -1.50
C ASN A 143 16.35 2.29 -0.69
N SER A 144 17.00 2.75 0.36
CA SER A 144 16.42 3.68 1.33
C SER A 144 17.45 4.68 1.88
N PRO A 145 17.08 5.98 1.99
CA PRO A 145 17.91 6.99 2.65
C PRO A 145 17.89 6.88 4.18
N GLY A 146 17.11 5.96 4.74
CA GLY A 146 16.84 5.84 6.17
C GLY A 146 15.50 6.45 6.57
N GLY A 147 15.39 6.88 7.83
CA GLY A 147 14.15 7.43 8.37
C GLY A 147 14.12 7.34 9.89
N SER A 148 12.98 6.94 10.44
CA SER A 148 12.74 6.86 11.88
C SER A 148 13.71 5.90 12.58
N PRO A 149 14.43 6.36 13.63
CA PRO A 149 15.27 5.50 14.45
C PRO A 149 14.48 4.37 15.12
N VAL A 150 13.24 4.64 15.53
CA VAL A 150 12.36 3.66 16.19
C VAL A 150 11.98 2.54 15.23
N GLN A 151 11.54 2.90 14.02
CA GLN A 151 11.14 1.91 13.01
C GLN A 151 12.34 1.05 12.59
N SER A 152 13.51 1.68 12.41
CA SER A 152 14.75 0.96 12.08
C SER A 152 15.19 0.01 13.20
N GLY A 153 15.07 0.44 14.46
CA GLY A 153 15.37 -0.37 15.64
C GLY A 153 14.48 -1.60 15.75
N TYR A 154 13.16 -1.46 15.54
CA TYR A 154 12.24 -2.61 15.56
C TYR A 154 12.58 -3.67 14.52
N VAL A 155 12.93 -3.25 13.30
CA VAL A 155 13.34 -4.19 12.26
C VAL A 155 14.68 -4.84 12.60
N TYR A 156 15.66 -4.06 13.09
CA TYR A 156 16.96 -4.57 13.52
C TYR A 156 16.83 -5.66 14.60
N ASP A 157 16.05 -5.38 15.65
CA ASP A 157 15.84 -6.31 16.76
C ASP A 157 15.14 -7.59 16.30
N GLU A 158 14.16 -7.46 15.40
CA GLU A 158 13.46 -8.62 14.85
C GLU A 158 14.36 -9.48 13.97
N ILE A 159 15.21 -8.88 13.12
CA ILE A 159 16.19 -9.64 12.32
C ILE A 159 17.10 -10.46 13.24
N LYS A 160 17.60 -9.86 14.32
CA LYS A 160 18.42 -10.57 15.30
C LYS A 160 17.67 -11.73 15.94
N ARG A 161 16.44 -11.49 16.43
CA ARG A 161 15.59 -12.52 17.03
C ARG A 161 15.33 -13.68 16.07
N LEU A 162 15.00 -13.39 14.81
CA LEU A 162 14.72 -14.39 13.78
C LEU A 162 15.97 -15.19 13.39
N ARG A 163 17.16 -14.55 13.34
CA ARG A 163 18.43 -15.26 13.11
C ARG A 163 18.75 -16.24 14.25
N GLU A 164 18.44 -15.87 15.49
CA GLU A 164 18.59 -16.76 16.64
C GLU A 164 17.58 -17.93 16.62
N GLU A 165 16.34 -17.65 16.20
CA GLU A 165 15.28 -18.67 16.10
C GLU A 165 15.48 -19.64 14.93
N TYR A 166 16.05 -19.16 13.81
CA TYR A 166 16.27 -19.91 12.58
C TYR A 166 17.76 -19.88 12.16
N PRO A 167 18.67 -20.51 12.92
CA PRO A 167 20.12 -20.39 12.72
C PRO A 167 20.61 -20.93 11.37
N GLU A 168 19.84 -21.81 10.72
CA GLU A 168 20.16 -22.36 9.40
C GLU A 168 19.83 -21.40 8.25
N LYS A 169 19.04 -20.34 8.50
CA LYS A 169 18.62 -19.36 7.49
C LYS A 169 19.40 -18.07 7.66
N LYS A 170 20.46 -17.92 6.86
CA LYS A 170 21.24 -16.68 6.80
C LYS A 170 20.44 -15.52 6.21
N VAL A 171 20.72 -14.33 6.71
CA VAL A 171 20.20 -13.05 6.21
C VAL A 171 21.30 -12.31 5.46
N TYR A 172 21.03 -11.96 4.21
CA TYR A 172 21.91 -11.14 3.38
C TYR A 172 21.26 -9.79 3.14
N ALA A 173 21.95 -8.70 3.42
CA ALA A 173 21.51 -7.37 2.99
C ALA A 173 22.20 -7.01 1.67
N VAL A 174 21.44 -6.50 0.70
CA VAL A 174 21.97 -5.97 -0.55
C VAL A 174 21.49 -4.55 -0.74
N ILE A 175 22.44 -3.61 -0.61
CA ILE A 175 22.22 -2.19 -0.84
C ILE A 175 22.26 -1.93 -2.35
N SER A 176 21.15 -1.43 -2.89
CA SER A 176 21.01 -1.06 -4.30
C SER A 176 21.59 0.33 -4.54
N ASP A 177 20.79 1.39 -4.69
CA ASP A 177 21.35 2.72 -4.90
C ASP A 177 21.78 3.37 -3.58
N VAL A 178 20.94 3.27 -2.55
CA VAL A 178 21.22 3.85 -1.23
C VAL A 178 20.82 2.91 -0.08
N GLY A 179 21.70 2.82 0.90
CA GLY A 179 21.50 2.11 2.16
C GLY A 179 22.15 2.93 3.25
N ALA A 180 21.49 4.03 3.61
CA ALA A 180 22.04 5.07 4.47
C ALA A 180 21.19 5.24 5.75
N SER A 181 21.82 5.73 6.82
CA SER A 181 21.16 6.05 8.10
C SER A 181 20.34 4.87 8.62
N GLY A 182 19.06 5.05 8.95
CA GLY A 182 18.17 3.97 9.42
C GLY A 182 18.16 2.71 8.55
N ALA A 183 18.39 2.82 7.23
CA ALA A 183 18.48 1.66 6.36
C ALA A 183 19.77 0.87 6.59
N TYR A 184 20.88 1.55 6.83
CA TYR A 184 22.14 0.90 7.22
C TYR A 184 22.07 0.33 8.64
N TYR A 185 21.31 0.96 9.54
CA TYR A 185 20.98 0.39 10.85
C TYR A 185 20.37 -1.00 10.66
N ILE A 186 19.33 -1.13 9.84
CA ILE A 186 18.71 -2.42 9.53
C ILE A 186 19.71 -3.39 8.89
N ALA A 187 20.46 -2.94 7.87
CA ALA A 187 21.43 -3.77 7.16
C ALA A 187 22.49 -4.36 8.11
N SER A 188 22.89 -3.61 9.15
CA SER A 188 23.88 -4.07 10.12
C SER A 188 23.44 -5.28 10.95
N ALA A 189 22.14 -5.62 10.96
CA ALA A 189 21.64 -6.85 11.58
C ALA A 189 21.86 -8.11 10.72
N ALA A 190 22.21 -7.98 9.44
CA ALA A 190 22.39 -9.12 8.54
C ALA A 190 23.69 -9.90 8.84
N ASP A 191 23.76 -11.15 8.34
CA ASP A 191 24.99 -11.95 8.41
C ASP A 191 26.08 -11.36 7.50
N GLU A 192 25.68 -10.95 6.30
CA GLU A 192 26.55 -10.33 5.30
C GLU A 192 25.81 -9.20 4.56
N ILE A 193 26.56 -8.17 4.16
CA ILE A 193 26.08 -6.97 3.47
C ILE A 193 26.84 -6.84 2.15
N TYR A 194 26.11 -6.68 1.06
CA TYR A 194 26.64 -6.45 -0.27
C TYR A 194 26.13 -5.13 -0.84
N ALA A 195 26.89 -4.51 -1.74
CA ALA A 195 26.45 -3.31 -2.44
C ALA A 195 27.02 -3.22 -3.86
N ASN A 196 26.47 -2.34 -4.70
CA ASN A 196 27.16 -1.91 -5.91
C ASN A 196 28.34 -1.00 -5.55
N ARG A 197 29.36 -0.96 -6.40
CA ARG A 197 30.51 -0.04 -6.29
C ARG A 197 30.11 1.41 -6.05
N ALA A 198 29.06 1.86 -6.72
CA ALA A 198 28.56 3.24 -6.66
C ALA A 198 27.42 3.44 -5.65
N SER A 199 27.00 2.39 -4.92
CA SER A 199 25.98 2.51 -3.89
C SER A 199 26.40 3.51 -2.81
N LEU A 200 25.44 4.23 -2.26
CA LEU A 200 25.65 5.14 -1.13
C LEU A 200 25.36 4.40 0.18
N VAL A 201 26.41 4.14 0.97
CA VAL A 201 26.37 3.35 2.20
C VAL A 201 26.82 4.21 3.38
N GLY A 202 26.32 3.90 4.59
CA GLY A 202 26.73 4.56 5.81
C GLY A 202 25.73 5.61 6.26
N SER A 203 26.13 6.89 6.34
CA SER A 203 25.35 7.94 7.01
C SER A 203 24.99 7.56 8.45
N ILE A 204 25.95 6.97 9.17
CA ILE A 204 25.75 6.56 10.55
C ILE A 204 25.80 7.79 11.43
N GLY A 205 24.62 8.28 11.79
CA GLY A 205 24.40 9.52 12.51
C GLY A 205 22.91 9.78 12.69
N VAL A 206 22.58 10.77 13.52
CA VAL A 206 21.21 11.18 13.83
C VAL A 206 21.12 12.68 13.67
N VAL A 207 20.07 13.14 13.00
CA VAL A 207 19.81 14.57 12.80
C VAL A 207 18.38 14.88 13.21
N ALA A 208 18.20 16.05 13.81
CA ALA A 208 16.93 16.71 13.97
C ALA A 208 17.14 18.18 13.59
N GLY A 209 16.19 18.78 12.89
CA GLY A 209 16.33 20.15 12.41
C GLY A 209 14.99 20.79 12.09
N GLY A 210 15.01 22.11 12.06
CA GLY A 210 13.86 22.97 11.76
C GLY A 210 14.33 24.39 11.47
N PHE A 211 13.38 25.29 11.25
CA PHE A 211 13.66 26.71 11.01
C PHE A 211 13.24 27.56 12.20
N GLY A 212 13.97 28.66 12.44
CA GLY A 212 13.55 29.73 13.34
C GLY A 212 12.98 30.91 12.54
N PHE A 213 11.81 31.43 12.95
CA PHE A 213 11.07 32.49 12.24
C PHE A 213 10.98 33.81 13.03
N THR A 214 11.60 33.90 14.20
CA THR A 214 11.54 35.09 15.09
C THR A 214 11.82 36.41 14.34
N GLY A 215 12.91 36.47 13.57
CA GLY A 215 13.27 37.67 12.80
C GLY A 215 12.33 37.99 11.63
N VAL A 216 11.62 37.01 11.07
CA VAL A 216 10.60 37.24 10.04
C VAL A 216 9.34 37.81 10.68
N MET A 217 8.92 37.26 11.82
CA MET A 217 7.75 37.74 12.56
C MET A 217 7.90 39.19 12.98
N GLU A 218 9.07 39.56 13.49
CA GLU A 218 9.39 40.95 13.88
C GLU A 218 9.26 41.91 12.68
N LYS A 219 9.84 41.56 11.52
CA LYS A 219 9.79 42.37 10.30
C LYS A 219 8.37 42.57 9.76
N LEU A 220 7.51 41.57 9.93
CA LEU A 220 6.12 41.60 9.46
C LEU A 220 5.15 42.16 10.52
N GLY A 221 5.63 42.50 11.71
CA GLY A 221 4.78 42.98 12.81
C GLY A 221 3.85 41.90 13.36
N VAL A 222 4.21 40.62 13.26
CA VAL A 222 3.41 39.51 13.79
C VAL A 222 3.83 39.22 15.23
N GLU A 223 2.90 39.38 16.16
CA GLU A 223 3.10 39.07 17.57
C GLU A 223 2.69 37.62 17.87
N ARG A 224 3.58 36.85 18.52
CA ARG A 224 3.25 35.52 19.03
C ARG A 224 2.76 35.58 20.48
N ARG A 225 1.58 35.01 20.73
CA ARG A 225 1.02 34.85 22.09
C ARG A 225 0.92 33.36 22.40
N LEU A 226 1.85 32.85 23.21
CA LEU A 226 1.89 31.45 23.63
C LEU A 226 1.61 31.36 25.13
N TYR A 227 0.68 30.49 25.51
CA TYR A 227 0.39 30.14 26.90
C TYR A 227 0.53 28.62 27.05
N THR A 228 1.36 28.17 27.99
CA THR A 228 1.66 26.75 28.19
C THR A 228 1.43 26.32 29.63
N ALA A 229 1.23 25.01 29.83
CA ALA A 229 1.32 24.34 31.11
C ALA A 229 2.45 23.30 31.04
N GLY A 230 3.38 23.36 32.00
CA GLY A 230 4.64 22.62 32.00
C GLY A 230 5.79 23.44 31.38
N ASP A 231 6.92 23.50 32.10
CA ASP A 231 8.01 24.45 31.85
C ASP A 231 8.60 24.35 30.43
N ASN A 232 8.70 23.13 29.89
CA ASN A 232 9.30 22.88 28.58
C ASN A 232 8.27 22.64 27.46
N LYS A 233 6.98 22.98 27.66
CA LYS A 233 5.93 22.69 26.67
C LYS A 233 5.99 23.58 25.42
N ALA A 234 6.89 24.57 25.42
CA ALA A 234 7.24 25.41 24.27
C ALA A 234 8.53 24.96 23.56
N PHE A 235 9.16 23.87 24.01
CA PHE A 235 10.41 23.34 23.47
C PHE A 235 10.31 23.07 21.95
N LEU A 236 11.38 23.44 21.22
CA LEU A 236 11.47 23.36 19.74
C LEU A 236 10.44 24.20 18.98
N ASP A 237 9.85 25.20 19.64
CA ASP A 237 8.96 26.11 18.93
C ASP A 237 9.74 27.01 17.96
N PRO A 238 9.40 26.98 16.66
CA PRO A 238 10.14 27.72 15.63
C PRO A 238 9.89 29.24 15.66
N PHE A 239 8.99 29.70 16.52
CA PHE A 239 8.58 31.11 16.62
C PHE A 239 9.06 31.77 17.92
N SER A 240 9.81 31.04 18.75
CA SER A 240 10.50 31.52 19.94
C SER A 240 12.00 31.62 19.68
N PRO A 241 12.74 32.49 20.41
CA PRO A 241 14.19 32.41 20.46
C PRO A 241 14.64 31.06 21.00
N GLU A 242 15.73 30.53 20.44
CA GLU A 242 16.36 29.29 20.92
C GLU A 242 16.94 29.49 22.33
N GLN A 243 16.69 28.53 23.23
CA GLN A 243 17.23 28.52 24.59
C GLN A 243 18.42 27.57 24.70
N LYS A 244 19.50 27.99 25.36
CA LYS A 244 20.73 27.19 25.45
C LYS A 244 20.51 25.88 26.19
N GLU A 245 19.71 25.91 27.24
CA GLU A 245 19.38 24.75 28.06
C GLU A 245 18.58 23.72 27.25
N GLU A 246 17.67 24.17 26.39
CA GLU A 246 16.91 23.34 25.46
C GLU A 246 17.82 22.69 24.42
N VAL A 247 18.79 23.44 23.87
CA VAL A 247 19.79 22.90 22.92
C VAL A 247 20.63 21.81 23.56
N VAL A 248 21.15 22.05 24.78
CA VAL A 248 21.95 21.04 25.50
C VAL A 248 21.12 19.80 25.78
N PHE A 249 19.86 19.96 26.21
CA PHE A 249 18.95 18.84 26.40
C PHE A 249 18.72 18.06 25.10
N TRP A 250 18.40 18.75 24.00
CA TRP A 250 18.14 18.09 22.72
C TRP A 250 19.37 17.37 22.15
N GLN A 251 20.54 17.98 22.30
CA GLN A 251 21.80 17.37 21.93
C GLN A 251 22.03 16.06 22.69
N SER A 252 21.71 16.00 23.99
CA SER A 252 21.80 14.77 24.77
C SER A 252 20.85 13.66 24.27
N VAL A 253 19.67 14.02 23.75
CA VAL A 253 18.73 13.07 23.14
C VAL A 253 19.35 12.49 21.85
N LEU A 254 19.89 13.36 20.98
CA LEU A 254 20.54 12.94 19.74
C LEU A 254 21.76 12.07 19.99
N GLU A 255 22.60 12.41 20.97
CA GLU A 255 23.78 11.63 21.36
C GLU A 255 23.41 10.24 21.87
N ASN A 256 22.35 10.12 22.67
CA ASN A 256 21.85 8.83 23.14
C ASN A 256 21.35 7.97 21.97
N THR A 257 20.58 8.53 21.04
CA THR A 257 20.13 7.79 19.85
C THR A 257 21.29 7.41 18.94
N HIS A 258 22.26 8.30 18.76
CA HIS A 258 23.45 8.02 17.96
C HIS A 258 24.30 6.91 18.58
N LYS A 259 24.48 6.92 19.90
CA LYS A 259 25.17 5.85 20.63
C LYS A 259 24.53 4.48 20.39
N GLN A 260 23.20 4.38 20.43
CA GLN A 260 22.48 3.13 20.12
C GLN A 260 22.78 2.64 18.70
N PHE A 261 22.81 3.56 17.73
CA PHE A 261 23.15 3.21 16.34
C PHE A 261 24.61 2.73 16.22
N ILE A 262 25.56 3.42 16.85
CA ILE A 262 26.97 2.98 16.90
C ILE A 262 27.08 1.57 17.49
N GLU A 263 26.39 1.31 18.60
CA GLU A 263 26.40 0.01 19.27
C GLU A 263 25.83 -1.10 18.37
N ALA A 264 24.73 -0.83 17.67
CA ALA A 264 24.14 -1.76 16.70
C ALA A 264 25.11 -2.08 15.55
N VAL A 265 25.73 -1.06 14.95
CA VAL A 265 26.70 -1.25 13.86
C VAL A 265 27.93 -2.01 14.35
N LYS A 266 28.48 -1.65 15.51
CA LYS A 266 29.62 -2.37 16.09
C LYS A 266 29.28 -3.82 16.41
N ALA A 267 28.09 -4.10 16.92
CA ALA A 267 27.64 -5.46 17.20
C ALA A 267 27.49 -6.31 15.92
N GLY A 268 26.97 -5.72 14.84
CA GLY A 268 26.81 -6.43 13.56
C GLY A 268 28.11 -6.61 12.78
N ARG A 269 28.94 -5.56 12.72
CA ARG A 269 30.15 -5.52 11.90
C ARG A 269 31.39 -6.02 12.64
N GLY A 270 31.45 -5.94 13.97
CA GLY A 270 32.55 -6.47 14.78
C GLY A 270 33.93 -6.00 14.31
N ASP A 271 34.88 -6.92 14.29
CA ASP A 271 36.29 -6.68 13.92
C ASP A 271 36.48 -6.35 12.42
N ARG A 272 35.42 -6.38 11.61
CA ARG A 272 35.50 -6.00 10.19
C ARG A 272 35.66 -4.49 10.01
N LEU A 273 35.16 -3.69 10.95
CA LEU A 273 35.20 -2.23 10.84
C LEU A 273 36.63 -1.72 10.90
N ALA A 274 36.96 -0.78 10.02
CA ALA A 274 38.21 -0.04 10.11
C ALA A 274 38.26 0.81 11.40
N ASP A 275 39.46 1.03 11.91
CA ASP A 275 39.71 1.97 13.02
C ASP A 275 39.69 3.42 12.50
N ASP A 276 38.48 3.91 12.22
CA ASP A 276 38.25 5.27 11.71
C ASP A 276 37.03 5.89 12.40
N GLU A 277 37.26 6.93 13.21
CA GLU A 277 36.20 7.65 13.92
C GLU A 277 35.17 8.29 12.96
N ARG A 278 35.56 8.56 11.70
CA ARG A 278 34.66 9.15 10.70
C ARG A 278 33.54 8.20 10.29
N LEU A 279 33.63 6.91 10.56
CA LEU A 279 32.55 5.95 10.31
C LEU A 279 31.24 6.38 10.96
N PHE A 280 31.32 6.99 12.14
CA PHE A 280 30.17 7.39 12.95
C PHE A 280 29.92 8.91 12.89
N SER A 281 30.38 9.59 11.84
CA SER A 281 30.22 11.05 11.70
C SER A 281 28.97 11.47 10.93
N GLY A 282 28.21 10.52 10.40
CA GLY A 282 27.12 10.78 9.46
C GLY A 282 27.54 10.90 7.99
N LEU A 283 28.83 10.66 7.66
CA LEU A 283 29.30 10.64 6.28
C LEU A 283 28.78 9.43 5.49
N ILE A 284 28.64 9.63 4.18
CA ILE A 284 28.29 8.60 3.20
C ILE A 284 29.55 8.16 2.46
N TRP A 285 29.61 6.86 2.17
CA TRP A 285 30.70 6.23 1.43
C TRP A 285 30.14 5.54 0.19
N SER A 286 30.89 5.57 -0.91
CA SER A 286 30.59 4.68 -2.05
C SER A 286 30.73 3.21 -1.62
N GLY A 287 30.10 2.27 -2.32
CA GLY A 287 30.23 0.85 -2.02
C GLY A 287 31.68 0.35 -2.05
N GLU A 288 32.52 0.87 -2.96
CA GLU A 288 33.97 0.57 -2.96
C GLU A 288 34.64 1.01 -1.65
N GLN A 289 34.42 2.27 -1.22
CA GLN A 289 34.96 2.77 0.05
C GLN A 289 34.38 2.04 1.26
N ALA A 290 33.08 1.73 1.23
CA ALA A 290 32.38 1.03 2.29
C ALA A 290 32.94 -0.38 2.51
N GLN A 291 33.39 -1.05 1.44
CA GLN A 291 34.05 -2.35 1.55
C GLN A 291 35.41 -2.22 2.25
N GLU A 292 36.22 -1.23 1.85
CA GLU A 292 37.53 -0.96 2.48
C GLU A 292 37.40 -0.61 3.97
N LEU A 293 36.32 0.07 4.33
CA LEU A 293 35.98 0.47 5.69
C LEU A 293 35.30 -0.62 6.53
N GLY A 294 34.98 -1.77 5.92
CA GLY A 294 34.30 -2.88 6.58
C GLY A 294 32.81 -2.69 6.84
N LEU A 295 32.20 -1.66 6.24
CA LEU A 295 30.76 -1.41 6.30
C LEU A 295 29.98 -2.43 5.47
N ILE A 296 30.59 -3.00 4.44
CA ILE A 296 30.03 -4.11 3.67
C ILE A 296 31.05 -5.23 3.52
N ASP A 297 30.59 -6.43 3.19
CA ASP A 297 31.40 -7.63 3.04
C ASP A 297 31.86 -7.83 1.58
N GLY A 298 31.06 -7.37 0.62
CA GLY A 298 31.39 -7.55 -0.79
C GLY A 298 30.61 -6.65 -1.74
N LEU A 299 31.05 -6.70 -3.00
CA LEU A 299 30.39 -6.00 -4.09
C LEU A 299 29.51 -6.97 -4.88
N GLY A 300 28.23 -6.65 -5.05
CA GLY A 300 27.28 -7.53 -5.73
C GLY A 300 25.87 -6.98 -5.81
N SER A 301 25.09 -7.51 -6.75
CA SER A 301 23.64 -7.30 -6.84
C SER A 301 22.87 -8.40 -6.11
N SER A 302 21.56 -8.21 -5.93
CA SER A 302 20.69 -9.22 -5.31
C SER A 302 20.74 -10.54 -6.08
N SER A 303 20.76 -10.48 -7.42
CA SER A 303 20.89 -11.66 -8.28
C SER A 303 22.26 -12.33 -8.15
N PHE A 304 23.33 -11.54 -7.95
CA PHE A 304 24.66 -12.11 -7.69
C PHE A 304 24.67 -12.87 -6.37
N VAL A 305 24.16 -12.27 -5.29
CA VAL A 305 24.11 -12.91 -3.96
C VAL A 305 23.25 -14.17 -4.00
N ALA A 306 22.05 -14.11 -4.56
CA ALA A 306 21.17 -15.27 -4.70
C ALA A 306 21.83 -16.42 -5.48
N ARG A 307 22.43 -16.13 -6.63
CA ARG A 307 23.02 -17.16 -7.51
C ARG A 307 24.37 -17.68 -7.02
N GLN A 308 25.26 -16.81 -6.55
CA GLN A 308 26.66 -17.16 -6.27
C GLN A 308 26.95 -17.40 -4.79
N ILE A 309 26.26 -16.71 -3.89
CA ILE A 309 26.50 -16.81 -2.44
C ILE A 309 25.52 -17.80 -1.80
N VAL A 310 24.21 -17.64 -2.07
CA VAL A 310 23.16 -18.54 -1.55
C VAL A 310 23.10 -19.84 -2.37
N GLY A 311 23.34 -19.77 -3.68
CA GLY A 311 23.21 -20.90 -4.60
C GLY A 311 21.75 -21.23 -4.96
N GLN A 312 20.83 -20.28 -4.76
CA GLN A 312 19.43 -20.37 -5.17
C GLN A 312 19.07 -19.08 -5.91
N GLU A 313 19.10 -19.14 -7.25
CA GLU A 313 18.92 -17.96 -8.12
C GLU A 313 17.50 -17.40 -8.08
N ASP A 314 16.50 -18.26 -7.86
CA ASP A 314 15.10 -17.85 -7.81
C ASP A 314 14.83 -16.98 -6.59
N LEU A 315 14.42 -15.74 -6.85
CA LEU A 315 14.02 -14.76 -5.84
C LEU A 315 12.50 -14.72 -5.76
N VAL A 316 11.94 -15.07 -4.61
CA VAL A 316 10.51 -14.98 -4.33
C VAL A 316 10.26 -13.80 -3.40
N ASP A 317 9.40 -12.87 -3.81
CA ASP A 317 9.14 -11.64 -3.06
C ASP A 317 8.09 -11.84 -1.94
N TYR A 318 8.50 -11.60 -0.70
CA TYR A 318 7.69 -11.68 0.52
C TYR A 318 7.22 -10.31 1.02
N SER A 319 7.60 -9.23 0.34
CA SER A 319 7.32 -7.87 0.75
C SER A 319 5.81 -7.60 0.77
N ARG A 320 5.36 -6.84 1.77
CA ARG A 320 3.99 -6.32 1.80
C ARG A 320 3.86 -5.25 0.71
N ARG A 321 3.09 -5.56 -0.33
CA ARG A 321 2.70 -4.59 -1.36
C ARG A 321 1.36 -3.95 -1.02
N LYS A 322 1.14 -2.72 -1.51
CA LYS A 322 -0.21 -2.13 -1.53
C LYS A 322 -1.17 -3.08 -2.25
N SER A 323 -2.44 -3.05 -1.85
CA SER A 323 -3.46 -3.82 -2.56
C SER A 323 -3.50 -3.35 -4.02
N PRO A 324 -3.57 -4.25 -5.03
CA PRO A 324 -3.64 -3.86 -6.43
C PRO A 324 -4.79 -2.90 -6.77
N LEU A 325 -5.84 -2.87 -5.93
CA LEU A 325 -6.94 -1.91 -6.06
C LEU A 325 -6.55 -0.50 -5.58
N GLN A 326 -5.75 -0.40 -4.50
CA GLN A 326 -5.24 0.89 -4.03
C GLN A 326 -4.28 1.51 -5.04
N ASP A 327 -3.39 0.71 -5.66
CA ASP A 327 -2.48 1.23 -6.68
C ASP A 327 -3.24 1.85 -7.88
N ILE A 328 -4.35 1.24 -8.28
CA ILE A 328 -5.20 1.77 -9.35
C ILE A 328 -5.88 3.07 -8.90
N VAL A 329 -6.37 3.13 -7.66
CA VAL A 329 -7.01 4.34 -7.12
C VAL A 329 -6.00 5.47 -6.99
N ASP A 330 -4.79 5.20 -6.52
CA ASP A 330 -3.70 6.18 -6.39
C ASP A 330 -3.28 6.69 -7.79
N GLN A 331 -3.07 5.80 -8.76
CA GLN A 331 -2.73 6.18 -10.13
C GLN A 331 -3.84 6.99 -10.82
N LEU A 332 -5.10 6.62 -10.62
CA LEU A 332 -6.23 7.41 -11.11
C LEU A 332 -6.26 8.77 -10.42
N GLY A 333 -6.10 8.83 -9.09
CA GLY A 333 -6.06 10.07 -8.33
C GLY A 333 -4.98 11.03 -8.82
N VAL A 334 -3.77 10.54 -9.10
CA VAL A 334 -2.67 11.33 -9.66
C VAL A 334 -3.00 11.83 -11.07
N ALA A 335 -3.48 10.96 -11.97
CA ALA A 335 -3.84 11.36 -13.33
C ALA A 335 -4.98 12.39 -13.37
N PHE A 336 -5.98 12.25 -12.50
CA PHE A 336 -7.05 13.24 -12.33
C PHE A 336 -6.52 14.55 -11.74
N GLY A 337 -5.60 14.49 -10.77
CA GLY A 337 -4.96 15.67 -10.17
C GLY A 337 -4.13 16.47 -11.17
N GLU A 338 -3.30 15.80 -11.97
CA GLU A 338 -2.51 16.43 -13.02
C GLU A 338 -3.38 17.04 -14.12
N GLY A 339 -4.42 16.32 -14.56
CA GLY A 339 -5.36 16.83 -15.57
C GLY A 339 -6.14 18.06 -15.09
N PHE A 340 -6.60 18.04 -13.84
CA PHE A 340 -7.32 19.18 -13.26
C PHE A 340 -6.41 20.38 -13.02
N ALA A 341 -5.18 20.16 -12.52
CA ALA A 341 -4.20 21.21 -12.33
C ALA A 341 -3.77 21.84 -13.67
N GLY A 342 -3.56 21.02 -14.71
CA GLY A 342 -3.26 21.48 -16.06
C GLY A 342 -4.38 22.35 -16.64
N GLN A 343 -5.64 21.92 -16.51
CA GLN A 343 -6.80 22.67 -16.99
C GLN A 343 -7.03 23.99 -16.20
N MET A 344 -6.72 24.02 -14.90
CA MET A 344 -6.77 25.24 -14.09
C MET A 344 -5.64 26.22 -14.42
N LEU A 345 -4.46 25.72 -14.77
CA LEU A 345 -3.32 26.54 -15.21
C LEU A 345 -3.55 27.13 -16.61
N GLU A 346 -4.12 26.36 -17.54
CA GLU A 346 -4.48 26.84 -18.89
C GLU A 346 -5.61 27.88 -18.84
N SER A 347 -6.66 27.66 -18.04
CA SER A 347 -7.77 28.63 -17.90
C SER A 347 -7.37 29.96 -17.24
N ARG A 348 -6.26 30.00 -16.47
CA ARG A 348 -5.68 31.26 -15.96
C ARG A 348 -4.84 32.02 -16.98
N LEU A 349 -4.36 31.37 -18.04
CA LEU A 349 -3.55 32.00 -19.09
C LEU A 349 -4.42 32.63 -20.19
N GLU A 350 -5.67 32.20 -20.36
CA GLU A 350 -6.60 32.78 -21.35
C GLU A 350 -7.39 34.02 -20.86
N LEU A 351 -7.24 34.42 -19.57
CA LEU A 351 -7.93 35.57 -18.98
C LEU A 351 -7.03 36.82 -18.80
N ARG A 352 -6.05 37.05 -19.69
CA ARG A 352 -5.23 38.28 -19.69
C ARG A 352 -5.38 39.12 -20.95
#